data_AF-A0A7J3NSH9-F1
#
_entry.id   AF-A0A7J3NSH9-F1
#
_cell.length_a   1.000
_cell.length_b   1.000
_cell.length_c   1.000
_cell.angle_alpha   90.00
_cell.angle_beta   90.00
_cell.angle_gamma   90.00
#
_symmetry.space_group_name_H-M   'P 1'
#
loop_
_entity.id
_entity.type
_entity.pdbx_description
1 polymer ?
#
loop_
_entity_poly.entity_id
_entity_poly.type
_entity_poly.pdbx_seq_one_letter_code
_entity_poly.pdbx_strand_id
1 'polypeptide(L)' 'MPSADMVIDLNGLIVLPGLIDAHVHLRDEGKSYKEDFYSGTAAAAAGGITTVI' A
#
# COMPACT_ATOMS: atom_id res chain seq x y z
N MET A 1 -15.72 15.45 21.82
CA MET A 1 -14.82 14.35 21.40
C MET A 1 -13.44 14.62 21.98
N PRO A 2 -12.64 13.59 22.33
CA PRO A 2 -11.27 13.81 22.75
C PRO A 2 -10.45 14.47 21.63
N SER A 3 -9.38 15.15 22.01
CA SER A 3 -8.39 15.64 21.04
C SER A 3 -7.70 14.45 20.36
N ALA A 4 -7.33 14.60 19.09
CA ALA A 4 -6.56 13.59 18.39
C ALA A 4 -5.11 13.54 18.90
N ASP A 5 -4.53 12.35 18.98
CA ASP A 5 -3.12 12.16 19.35
C ASP A 5 -2.15 12.63 18.24
N MET A 6 -2.63 12.65 16.98
CA MET A 6 -1.88 13.07 15.81
C MET A 6 -2.79 13.77 14.80
N VAL A 7 -2.25 14.83 14.18
CA VAL A 7 -2.90 15.55 13.09
C VAL A 7 -1.98 15.53 11.88
N ILE A 8 -2.52 15.13 10.72
CA ILE A 8 -1.83 15.17 9.43
C ILE A 8 -2.56 16.19 8.55
N ASP A 9 -1.84 17.21 8.07
CA ASP A 9 -2.41 18.21 7.15
C ASP A 9 -2.46 17.66 5.72
N LEU A 10 -3.67 17.57 5.17
CA LEU A 10 -3.95 17.06 3.83
C LEU A 10 -4.64 18.13 2.96
N ASN A 11 -4.52 19.41 3.30
CA ASN A 11 -5.13 20.51 2.56
C ASN A 11 -4.76 20.47 1.07
N GLY A 12 -5.77 20.51 0.20
CA GLY A 12 -5.60 20.46 -1.26
C GLY A 12 -5.40 19.05 -1.83
N LEU A 13 -5.46 18.00 -1.00
CA LEU A 13 -5.39 16.60 -1.42
C LEU A 13 -6.76 15.92 -1.35
N ILE A 14 -6.92 14.82 -2.08
CA ILE A 14 -8.10 13.95 -2.01
C ILE A 14 -7.73 12.72 -1.17
N VAL A 15 -8.55 12.43 -0.17
CA VAL A 15 -8.45 11.21 0.62
C VAL A 15 -9.40 10.17 0.06
N LEU A 16 -8.86 9.05 -0.41
CA LEU A 16 -9.63 7.92 -0.94
C LEU A 16 -9.47 6.70 -0.01
N PRO A 17 -10.44 5.77 0.00
CA PRO A 17 -10.20 4.43 0.53
C PRO A 17 -9.02 3.78 -0.18
N GLY A 18 -8.25 2.97 0.55
CA GLY A 18 -7.16 2.20 -0.06
C GLY A 18 -7.69 1.24 -1.13
N LEU A 19 -6.98 1.17 -2.25
CA LEU A 19 -7.36 0.30 -3.36
C LEU A 19 -7.07 -1.17 -3.03
N ILE A 20 -7.80 -2.06 -3.71
CA ILE A 20 -7.61 -3.51 -3.67
C ILE A 20 -7.17 -3.96 -5.07
N ASP A 21 -5.99 -4.53 -5.17
CA ASP A 21 -5.51 -5.17 -6.40
C ASP A 21 -5.73 -6.68 -6.31
N ALA A 22 -6.68 -7.18 -7.09
CA ALA A 22 -7.09 -8.58 -7.06
C ALA A 22 -6.15 -9.52 -7.83
N HIS A 23 -5.12 -8.99 -8.50
CA HIS A 23 -4.21 -9.82 -9.27
C HIS A 23 -2.79 -9.27 -9.23
N VAL A 24 -1.99 -9.79 -8.31
CA VAL A 24 -0.55 -9.57 -8.31
C VAL A 24 0.24 -10.86 -8.42
N HIS A 25 1.54 -10.73 -8.60
CA HIS A 25 2.47 -11.82 -8.40
C HIS A 25 3.69 -11.30 -7.64
N LEU A 26 3.73 -11.50 -6.32
CA LEU A 26 4.85 -11.04 -5.48
C LEU A 26 6.13 -11.87 -5.63
N ARG A 27 6.07 -12.98 -6.39
CA ARG A 27 7.20 -13.85 -6.79
C ARG A 27 8.11 -14.35 -5.65
N ASP A 28 7.68 -14.25 -4.40
CA ASP A 28 8.37 -14.92 -3.30
C ASP A 28 8.33 -16.45 -3.47
N GLU A 29 9.18 -17.15 -2.71
CA GLU A 29 9.42 -18.60 -2.80
C GLU A 29 10.06 -19.05 -4.14
N GLY A 30 11.37 -18.86 -4.24
CA GLY A 30 12.19 -19.39 -5.34
C GLY A 30 12.25 -18.52 -6.60
N LYS A 31 11.56 -17.37 -6.62
CA LYS A 31 11.64 -16.35 -7.68
C LYS A 31 11.85 -14.92 -7.15
N SER A 32 12.35 -14.79 -5.92
CA SER A 32 12.54 -13.51 -5.22
C SER A 32 13.47 -12.52 -5.93
N TYR A 33 14.36 -13.01 -6.81
CA TYR A 33 15.19 -12.16 -7.66
C TYR A 33 14.39 -11.32 -8.68
N LYS A 34 13.12 -11.65 -8.91
CA LYS A 34 12.21 -10.87 -9.76
C LYS A 34 11.42 -9.84 -8.95
N GLU A 35 10.90 -10.29 -7.82
CA GLU A 35 10.13 -9.51 -6.85
C GLU A 35 10.01 -10.33 -5.56
N ASP A 36 9.89 -9.68 -4.40
CA ASP A 36 9.58 -10.32 -3.12
C ASP A 36 8.41 -9.64 -2.38
N PHE A 37 8.05 -10.15 -1.20
CA PHE A 37 6.97 -9.53 -0.40
C PHE A 37 7.25 -8.08 -0.05
N TYR A 38 8.49 -7.73 0.32
CA TYR A 38 8.82 -6.39 0.77
C TYR A 38 8.77 -5.41 -0.41
N SER A 39 9.49 -5.70 -1.50
CA SER A 39 9.57 -4.81 -2.65
C SER A 39 8.22 -4.67 -3.36
N GLY A 40 7.48 -5.77 -3.56
CA GLY A 40 6.18 -5.75 -4.21
C GLY A 40 5.09 -5.04 -3.39
N THR A 41 5.05 -5.22 -2.06
CA THR A 41 4.06 -4.51 -1.22
C THR A 41 4.43 -3.05 -1.00
N ALA A 42 5.73 -2.69 -0.97
CA ALA A 42 6.15 -1.30 -0.97
C ALA A 42 5.73 -0.57 -2.25
N ALA A 43 5.85 -1.23 -3.42
CA ALA A 43 5.36 -0.71 -4.69
C ALA A 43 3.82 -0.53 -4.68
N ALA A 44 3.08 -1.51 -4.12
CA ALA A 44 1.63 -1.41 -3.96
C ALA A 44 1.22 -0.20 -3.11
N ALA A 45 1.87 -0.01 -1.94
CA ALA A 45 1.60 1.11 -1.06
C ALA A 45 1.88 2.47 -1.73
N ALA A 46 2.98 2.58 -2.47
CA ALA A 46 3.31 3.78 -3.24
C ALA A 46 2.26 4.12 -4.32
N GLY A 47 1.59 3.11 -4.86
CA GLY A 47 0.47 3.25 -5.80
C GLY A 47 -0.90 3.50 -5.17
N GLY A 48 -0.99 3.55 -3.83
CA GLY A 48 -2.27 3.70 -3.12
C GLY A 48 -3.07 2.39 -2.97
N ILE A 49 -2.43 1.24 -3.23
CA ILE A 49 -3.00 -0.08 -2.99
C ILE A 49 -2.68 -0.53 -1.56
N THR A 50 -3.72 -0.94 -0.84
CA THR A 50 -3.61 -1.36 0.58
C THR A 50 -3.90 -2.84 0.78
N THR A 51 -4.39 -3.53 -0.24
CA THR A 51 -4.62 -4.98 -0.23
C THR A 51 -4.28 -5.54 -1.59
N VAL A 52 -3.48 -6.59 -1.62
CA VAL A 52 -3.10 -7.33 -2.83
C VAL A 52 -3.44 -8.81 -2.66
N ILE A 53 -3.84 -9.47 -3.75
CA ILE A 53 -4.18 -10.91 -3.78
C ILE A 53 -3.33 -11.62 -4.83
#